data_AF-A0A438CCK6-F1
#
_entry.id   AF-A0A438CCK6-F1
#
_cell.length_a   1.000
_cell.length_b   1.000
_cell.length_c   1.000
_cell.angle_alpha   90.00
_cell.angle_beta   90.00
_cell.angle_gamma   90.00
#
_symmetry.space_group_name_H-M   'P 1'
#
loop_
_entity.id
_entity.type
_entity.pdbx_description
1 polymer ?
#
loop_
_entity_poly.entity_id
_entity_poly.type
_entity_poly.pdbx_seq_one_letter_code
_entity_poly.pdbx_strand_id
1 'polypeptide(L)'
;MWIHRADMYNQVANALSWKELTEFVGSLSRVVAYLIVRVKQEALQDFAYNKLVEQGYQSVLVVVGRFSKYAVFILAPHECFVEEAARLFFSKVVKHFGIPEDVVSDKDS
;
A
#
# COMPACT_ATOMS: atom_id res chain seq x y z
N MET A 1 -57.75 -6.33 -0.19
CA MET A 1 -56.87 -5.14 -0.15
C MET A 1 -55.70 -5.46 0.76
N TRP A 2 -54.57 -5.88 0.20
CA TRP A 2 -53.32 -6.14 0.93
C TRP A 2 -52.28 -5.15 0.39
N ILE A 3 -51.75 -4.29 1.26
CA ILE A 3 -50.72 -3.31 0.89
C ILE A 3 -49.36 -3.93 1.18
N HIS A 4 -48.58 -4.20 0.14
CA HIS A 4 -47.21 -4.68 0.27
C HIS A 4 -46.30 -3.49 0.61
N ARG A 5 -45.84 -3.37 1.87
CA ARG A 5 -44.75 -2.46 2.23
C ARG A 5 -43.41 -3.17 2.00
N ALA A 6 -42.88 -3.08 0.79
CA ALA A 6 -41.47 -3.36 0.54
C ALA A 6 -40.67 -2.22 1.19
N ASP A 7 -39.80 -2.53 2.16
CA ASP A 7 -38.66 -1.71 2.66
C ASP A 7 -38.38 -1.89 4.17
N MET A 8 -39.30 -2.46 4.95
CA MET A 8 -39.09 -2.65 6.40
C MET A 8 -38.52 -4.01 6.80
N TYR A 9 -38.73 -5.06 6.00
CA TYR A 9 -38.34 -6.43 6.35
C TYR A 9 -36.83 -6.69 6.36
N ASN A 10 -36.02 -5.87 5.67
CA ASN A 10 -34.59 -6.08 5.53
C ASN A 10 -33.72 -5.14 6.38
N GLN A 11 -34.32 -4.26 7.21
CA GLN A 11 -33.53 -3.31 8.00
C GLN A 11 -32.69 -4.00 9.08
N VAL A 12 -33.26 -5.00 9.76
CA VAL A 12 -32.55 -5.77 10.78
C VAL A 12 -31.46 -6.65 10.15
N ALA A 13 -31.76 -7.28 9.01
CA ALA A 13 -30.78 -8.07 8.25
C ALA A 13 -29.62 -7.19 7.74
N ASN A 14 -29.90 -5.99 7.23
CA ASN A 14 -28.89 -5.03 6.83
C ASN A 14 -28.06 -4.57 8.04
N ALA A 15 -28.69 -4.22 9.18
CA ALA A 15 -27.98 -3.78 10.37
C ALA A 15 -27.07 -4.88 10.95
N LEU A 16 -27.51 -6.14 10.95
CA LEU A 16 -26.70 -7.30 11.32
C LEU A 16 -25.51 -7.47 10.37
N SER A 17 -25.73 -7.41 9.06
CA SER A 17 -24.67 -7.48 8.05
C SER A 17 -23.63 -6.36 8.22
N TRP A 18 -24.05 -5.13 8.48
CA TRP A 18 -23.14 -4.01 8.74
C TRP A 18 -22.36 -4.18 10.04
N LYS A 19 -22.98 -4.75 11.09
CA LYS A 19 -22.28 -5.05 12.34
C LYS A 19 -21.19 -6.11 12.13
N GLU A 20 -21.51 -7.19 11.43
CA GLU A 20 -20.54 -8.24 11.07
C GLU A 20 -19.38 -7.68 10.24
N LEU A 21 -19.67 -6.84 9.23
CA LEU A 21 -18.65 -6.16 8.44
C LEU A 21 -17.77 -5.25 9.31
N THR A 22 -18.36 -4.51 10.25
CA THR A 22 -17.62 -3.63 11.15
C THR A 22 -16.72 -4.41 12.11
N GLU A 23 -17.21 -5.51 12.67
CA GLU A 23 -16.42 -6.41 13.52
C GLU A 23 -15.27 -7.07 12.75
N PHE A 24 -15.52 -7.47 11.51
CA PHE A 24 -14.50 -8.02 10.61
C PHE A 24 -13.43 -6.99 10.27
N VAL A 25 -13.83 -5.80 9.84
CA VAL A 25 -12.91 -4.68 9.54
C VAL A 25 -12.13 -4.28 10.80
N GLY A 26 -12.77 -4.25 11.98
CA GLY A 26 -12.11 -3.97 13.24
C GLY A 26 -11.06 -5.03 13.60
N SER A 27 -11.39 -6.31 13.40
CA SER A 27 -10.46 -7.42 13.61
C SER A 27 -9.28 -7.36 12.64
N LEU A 28 -9.53 -7.12 11.36
CA LEU A 28 -8.48 -6.92 10.35
C LEU A 28 -7.59 -5.72 10.71
N SER A 29 -8.18 -4.60 11.10
CA SER A 29 -7.44 -3.39 11.48
C SER A 29 -6.49 -3.66 12.64
N ARG A 30 -6.91 -4.47 13.63
CA ARG A 30 -6.04 -4.90 14.74
C ARG A 30 -4.89 -5.77 14.26
N VAL A 31 -5.15 -6.73 13.37
CA VAL A 31 -4.10 -7.58 12.80
C VAL A 31 -3.10 -6.75 12.00
N VAL A 32 -3.57 -5.84 11.15
CA VAL A 32 -2.72 -4.94 10.37
C VAL A 32 -1.87 -4.06 11.28
N ALA A 33 -2.48 -3.40 12.27
CA ALA A 33 -1.75 -2.56 13.22
C ALA A 33 -0.70 -3.38 14.01
N TYR A 34 -1.06 -4.58 14.47
CA TYR A 34 -0.14 -5.48 15.13
C TYR A 34 1.05 -5.85 14.24
N LEU A 35 0.78 -6.26 13.00
CA LEU A 35 1.83 -6.63 12.04
C LEU A 35 2.76 -5.45 11.73
N ILE A 36 2.21 -4.24 11.54
CA ILE A 36 3.02 -3.04 11.32
C ILE A 36 4.00 -2.82 12.47
N VAL A 37 3.52 -2.90 13.72
CA VAL A 37 4.37 -2.72 14.90
C VAL A 37 5.44 -3.81 14.96
N ARG A 38 5.06 -5.08 14.75
CA ARG A 38 6.00 -6.20 14.78
C ARG A 38 7.06 -6.10 13.71
N VAL A 39 6.68 -5.87 12.45
CA VAL A 39 7.63 -5.73 11.34
C VAL A 39 8.63 -4.60 11.61
N LYS A 40 8.17 -3.46 12.13
CA LYS A 40 9.07 -2.36 12.49
C LYS A 40 10.07 -2.75 13.60
N GLN A 41 9.63 -3.48 14.61
CA GLN A 41 10.50 -3.94 15.69
C GLN A 41 11.56 -4.94 15.20
N GLU A 42 11.15 -5.92 14.40
CA GLU A 42 12.08 -6.90 13.83
C GLU A 42 13.09 -6.22 12.88
N ALA A 43 12.63 -5.25 12.07
CA ALA A 43 13.50 -4.48 11.17
C ALA A 43 14.58 -3.67 11.93
N LEU A 44 14.25 -3.09 13.09
CA LEU A 44 15.23 -2.37 13.91
C LEU A 44 16.32 -3.29 14.49
N GLN A 45 16.07 -4.59 14.60
CA GLN A 45 17.08 -5.58 15.02
C GLN A 45 17.89 -6.12 13.83
N ASP A 46 17.47 -5.85 12.59
CA ASP A 46 18.12 -6.36 11.39
C ASP A 46 19.33 -5.49 11.01
N PHE A 47 20.51 -6.12 10.92
CA PHE A 47 21.76 -5.43 10.61
C PHE A 47 21.78 -4.85 9.19
N ALA A 48 21.21 -5.56 8.21
CA ALA A 48 21.21 -5.10 6.82
C ALA A 48 20.31 -3.87 6.66
N TYR A 49 19.13 -3.88 7.27
CA TYR A 49 18.21 -2.75 7.32
C TYR A 49 18.89 -1.54 7.96
N ASN A 50 19.49 -1.70 9.15
CA ASN A 50 20.14 -0.60 9.85
C ASN A 50 21.29 0.01 9.03
N LYS A 51 22.08 -0.82 8.33
CA LYS A 51 23.13 -0.32 7.43
C LYS A 51 22.56 0.52 6.28
N LEU A 52 21.40 0.16 5.73
CA LEU A 52 20.75 0.96 4.68
C LEU A 52 20.24 2.29 5.22
N VAL A 53 19.69 2.28 6.43
CA VAL A 53 19.24 3.49 7.14
C VAL A 53 20.41 4.44 7.42
N GLU A 54 21.55 3.92 7.87
CA GLU A 54 22.80 4.69 8.07
C GLU A 54 23.32 5.31 6.76
N GLN A 55 23.08 4.66 5.62
CA GLN A 55 23.40 5.18 4.30
C GLN A 55 22.37 6.21 3.78
N GLY A 56 21.32 6.48 4.55
CA GLY A 56 20.28 7.47 4.22
C GLY A 56 19.08 6.91 3.46
N TYR A 57 18.98 5.59 3.27
CA TYR A 57 17.84 4.96 2.61
C TYR A 57 16.78 4.55 3.64
N GLN A 58 15.59 5.11 3.54
CA GLN A 58 14.49 4.86 4.50
C GLN A 58 13.15 4.61 3.83
N SER A 59 13.09 4.69 2.49
CA SER A 59 11.91 4.34 1.70
C SER A 59 12.29 3.48 0.50
N VAL A 60 11.28 2.97 -0.20
CA VAL A 60 11.45 2.18 -1.42
C VAL A 60 10.50 2.71 -2.47
N LEU A 61 11.05 3.14 -3.62
CA LEU A 61 10.27 3.39 -4.82
C LEU A 61 9.97 2.05 -5.50
N VAL A 62 8.68 1.71 -5.59
CA VAL A 62 8.21 0.47 -6.19
C VAL A 62 7.61 0.77 -7.56
N VAL A 63 8.16 0.15 -8.60
CA VAL A 63 7.64 0.28 -9.97
C VAL A 63 7.14 -1.08 -10.43
N VAL A 64 5.85 -1.16 -10.73
CA VAL A 64 5.19 -2.41 -11.15
C VAL A 64 4.79 -2.29 -12.61
N GLY A 65 5.23 -3.23 -13.45
CA GLY A 65 4.83 -3.24 -14.85
C GLY A 65 3.41 -3.76 -15.01
N ARG A 66 2.47 -2.92 -15.45
CA ARG A 66 1.02 -3.23 -15.57
C ARG A 66 0.70 -4.55 -16.27
N PHE A 67 1.41 -4.85 -17.36
CA PHE A 67 1.18 -6.07 -18.17
C PHE A 67 2.21 -7.16 -17.93
N SER A 68 3.02 -7.02 -16.89
CA SER A 68 4.09 -7.95 -16.56
C SER A 68 3.95 -8.45 -15.13
N LYS A 69 4.66 -9.52 -14.79
CA LYS A 69 4.83 -9.94 -13.39
C LYS A 69 6.04 -9.30 -12.73
N TYR A 70 6.68 -8.32 -13.38
CA TYR A 70 7.88 -7.67 -12.87
C TYR A 70 7.54 -6.48 -11.98
N ALA A 71 8.23 -6.43 -10.84
CA ALA A 71 8.31 -5.28 -9.97
C ALA A 71 9.79 -4.93 -9.75
N VAL A 72 10.10 -3.64 -9.79
CA VAL A 72 11.44 -3.10 -9.48
C VAL A 72 11.35 -2.36 -8.17
N PHE A 73 12.18 -2.75 -7.21
CA PHE A 73 12.30 -2.11 -5.89
C PHE A 73 13.59 -1.29 -5.87
N ILE A 74 13.46 0.01 -5.65
CA ILE A 74 14.58 0.94 -5.66
C ILE A 74 14.68 1.60 -4.28
N LEU A 75 15.83 1.48 -3.63
CA LEU A 75 16.08 2.19 -2.39
C LEU A 75 16.01 3.69 -2.62
N ALA A 76 15.29 4.37 -1.73
CA ALA A 76 15.03 5.80 -1.80
C ALA A 76 15.22 6.45 -0.42
N PRO A 77 15.55 7.76 -0.38
CA PRO A 77 15.64 8.50 0.88
C PRO A 77 14.28 8.59 1.56
N HIS A 78 14.26 8.97 2.84
CA HIS A 78 13.03 9.14 3.62
C HIS A 78 12.03 10.07 2.93
N GLU A 79 12.52 11.23 2.50
CA GLU A 79 11.78 12.19 1.69
C GLU A 79 12.27 12.05 0.25
N CYS A 80 11.51 11.27 -0.53
CA CYS A 80 11.77 11.12 -1.96
C CYS A 80 11.01 12.20 -2.72
N PHE A 81 11.61 13.38 -2.84
CA PHE A 81 11.05 14.45 -3.68
C PHE A 81 10.88 13.99 -5.13
N VAL A 82 9.96 14.64 -5.85
CA VAL A 82 9.59 14.28 -7.23
C VAL A 82 10.82 14.22 -8.14
N GLU A 83 11.78 15.13 -7.97
CA GLU A 83 13.01 15.19 -8.74
C GLU A 83 13.89 13.94 -8.51
N GLU A 84 14.01 13.52 -7.25
CA GLU A 84 14.79 12.35 -6.89
C GLU A 84 14.10 11.05 -7.31
N ALA A 85 12.78 10.97 -7.16
CA ALA A 85 11.98 9.86 -7.67
C ALA A 85 12.12 9.73 -9.19
N ALA A 86 12.05 10.84 -9.92
CA ALA A 86 12.28 10.86 -11.37
C ALA A 86 13.70 10.42 -11.71
N ARG A 87 14.73 10.94 -11.02
CA ARG A 87 16.12 10.55 -11.23
C ARG A 87 16.33 9.05 -11.02
N LEU A 88 15.75 8.49 -9.95
CA LEU A 88 15.78 7.05 -9.66
C LEU A 88 15.04 6.26 -10.74
N PHE A 89 13.86 6.70 -11.15
CA PHE A 89 13.07 6.06 -12.20
C PHE A 89 13.84 5.98 -13.53
N PHE A 90 14.38 7.10 -14.01
CA PHE A 90 15.12 7.13 -15.27
C PHE A 90 16.42 6.32 -15.20
N SER A 91 17.17 6.43 -14.10
CA SER A 91 18.46 5.76 -13.96
C SER A 91 18.36 4.25 -13.71
N LYS A 92 17.29 3.78 -13.08
CA LYS A 92 17.12 2.37 -12.68
C LYS A 92 16.09 1.61 -13.50
N VAL A 93 15.00 2.25 -13.92
CA VAL A 93 13.93 1.59 -14.70
C VAL A 93 14.12 1.85 -16.18
N VAL A 94 14.08 3.11 -16.60
CA VAL A 94 14.10 3.46 -18.04
C VAL A 94 15.36 2.97 -18.72
N LYS A 95 16.50 3.02 -18.04
CA LYS A 95 17.77 2.46 -18.52
C LYS A 95 17.67 0.98 -18.93
N HIS A 96 16.86 0.18 -18.25
CA HIS A 96 16.78 -1.28 -18.46
C HIS A 96 15.57 -1.71 -19.30
N PHE A 97 14.45 -1.00 -19.17
CA PHE A 97 13.17 -1.39 -19.80
C PHE A 97 12.72 -0.46 -20.94
N GLY A 98 13.44 0.65 -21.15
CA GLY A 98 13.03 1.70 -22.07
C GLY A 98 12.03 2.67 -21.44
N ILE A 99 11.60 3.65 -22.23
CA ILE A 99 10.61 4.65 -21.79
C ILE A 99 9.22 4.01 -21.86
N PRO A 100 8.45 3.98 -20.77
CA PRO A 100 7.08 3.48 -20.81
C PRO A 100 6.17 4.45 -21.59
N GLU A 101 5.08 3.92 -22.14
CA GLU A 101 4.06 4.73 -22.81
C GLU A 101 3.26 5.57 -21.81
N ASP A 102 2.95 5.01 -20.64
CA ASP A 102 2.25 5.67 -19.55
C ASP A 102 2.88 5.35 -18.18
N VAL A 103 2.66 6.26 -17.22
CA VAL A 103 3.02 6.06 -15.81
C VAL A 103 1.85 6.54 -14.96
N VAL A 104 1.39 5.68 -14.05
CA VAL A 104 0.38 6.01 -13.05
C VAL A 104 1.06 5.98 -11.68
N SER A 105 0.96 7.09 -10.95
CA SER A 105 1.43 7.22 -9.58
C SER A 105 0.23 7.51 -8.68
N ASP A 106 0.32 7.10 -7.41
CA ASP A 106 -0.66 7.54 -6.42
C ASP A 106 -0.54 9.05 -6.21
N LYS A 107 -1.65 9.71 -5.91
CA LYS A 107 -1.64 11.14 -5.68
C LYS A 107 -1.63 11.37 -4.17
N ASP A 108 -0.57 11.99 -3.66
CA ASP A 108 -0.57 12.51 -2.29
C ASP A 108 -1.78 13.47 -2.15
N SER A 109 -2.67 13.16 -1.21
CA SER A 109 -3.87 13.93 -0.88
C SER A 109 -3.57 15.10 0.05
#